data_AF-A0A524EA82-F1
#
_entry.id   AF-A0A524EA82-F1
#
_cell.length_a   1.000
_cell.length_b   1.000
_cell.length_c   1.000
_cell.angle_alpha   90.00
_cell.angle_beta   90.00
_cell.angle_gamma   90.00
#
_symmetry.space_group_name_H-M   'P 1'
#
loop_
_entity.id
_entity.type
_entity.pdbx_description
1 polymer ?
#
loop_
_entity_poly.entity_id
_entity_poly.type
_entity_poly.pdbx_seq_one_letter_code
_entity_poly.pdbx_strand_id
1 'polypeptide(L)'
;MLSREMQTSNDTIERCRKTLTDYLTMFIPQSWKEPLDKIRLILQMNERIDWEALKGHLLIFFEEKKLSEDRVECLARVERLSESLRDLHEQISPVDWYQTTDAVIHAAHFRTSKEALMTRRLRILEHESSEEE
;
A
#
# COMPACT_ATOMS: atom_id res chain seq x y z
N MET A 1 -6.53 -23.45 -25.67
CA MET A 1 -7.21 -23.15 -24.39
C MET A 1 -6.23 -22.68 -23.32
N LEU A 2 -5.09 -23.36 -23.12
CA LEU A 2 -3.98 -22.94 -22.24
C LEU A 2 -3.57 -21.46 -22.34
N SER A 3 -3.42 -20.90 -23.54
CA SER A 3 -3.01 -19.49 -23.69
C SER A 3 -4.02 -18.49 -23.14
N ARG A 4 -5.33 -18.80 -23.15
CA ARG A 4 -6.37 -17.89 -22.68
C ARG A 4 -6.47 -17.91 -21.15
N GLU A 5 -6.33 -19.10 -20.55
CA GLU A 5 -6.27 -19.30 -19.10
C GLU A 5 -5.02 -18.65 -18.49
N MET A 6 -3.86 -18.80 -19.14
CA MET A 6 -2.62 -18.10 -18.74
C MET A 6 -2.76 -16.58 -18.85
N GLN A 7 -3.43 -16.08 -19.89
CA GLN A 7 -3.65 -14.65 -20.08
C GLN A 7 -4.59 -14.08 -19.00
N THR A 8 -5.69 -14.77 -18.68
CA THR A 8 -6.59 -14.37 -17.58
C THR A 8 -5.94 -14.44 -16.20
N SER A 9 -5.03 -15.39 -15.98
CA SER A 9 -4.26 -15.47 -14.72
C SER A 9 -3.33 -14.27 -14.57
N ASN A 10 -2.55 -13.95 -15.62
CA ASN A 10 -1.68 -12.78 -15.64
C ASN A 10 -2.46 -11.46 -15.46
N ASP A 11 -3.63 -11.33 -16.07
CA ASP A 11 -4.50 -10.15 -15.92
C ASP A 11 -5.03 -10.01 -14.48
N THR A 12 -5.19 -11.11 -13.75
CA THR A 12 -5.67 -11.10 -12.36
C THR A 12 -4.56 -10.71 -11.40
N ILE A 13 -3.35 -11.25 -11.60
CA ILE A 13 -2.16 -10.86 -10.84
C ILE A 13 -1.86 -9.37 -11.03
N GLU A 14 -1.94 -8.87 -12.27
CA GLU A 14 -1.69 -7.45 -12.55
C GLU A 14 -2.73 -6.53 -11.90
N ARG A 15 -4.01 -6.93 -11.90
CA ARG A 15 -5.07 -6.23 -11.15
C ARG A 15 -4.78 -6.23 -9.64
N CYS A 16 -4.34 -7.35 -9.08
CA CYS A 16 -3.95 -7.43 -7.67
C CYS A 16 -2.76 -6.51 -7.35
N ARG A 17 -1.71 -6.55 -8.16
CA ARG A 17 -0.56 -5.66 -8.02
C ARG A 17 -0.99 -4.20 -8.03
N LYS A 18 -1.88 -3.81 -8.94
CA LYS A 18 -2.42 -2.46 -9.04
C LYS A 18 -3.26 -2.09 -7.81
N THR A 19 -4.24 -2.90 -7.43
CA THR A 19 -5.10 -2.61 -6.28
C THR A 19 -4.30 -2.55 -4.97
N LEU A 20 -3.34 -3.47 -4.75
CA LEU A 20 -2.43 -3.43 -3.61
C LEU A 20 -1.57 -2.16 -3.63
N THR A 21 -1.07 -1.75 -4.79
CA THR A 21 -0.30 -0.51 -4.92
C THR A 21 -1.17 0.69 -4.61
N ASP A 22 -2.38 0.78 -5.17
CA ASP A 22 -3.31 1.88 -4.92
C ASP A 22 -3.71 1.94 -3.44
N TYR A 23 -3.95 0.79 -2.80
CA TYR A 23 -4.22 0.66 -1.37
C TYR A 23 -3.06 1.20 -0.52
N LEU A 24 -1.84 0.80 -0.86
CA LEU A 24 -0.61 1.16 -0.15
C LEU A 24 -0.03 2.52 -0.54
N THR A 25 -0.58 3.22 -1.52
CA THR A 25 -0.07 4.54 -1.95
C THR A 25 -1.05 5.67 -1.64
N MET A 26 -2.29 5.35 -1.28
CA MET A 26 -3.35 6.31 -0.98
C MET A 26 -3.03 7.30 0.15
N PHE A 27 -1.97 7.07 0.94
CA PHE A 27 -1.67 7.83 2.16
C PHE A 27 -0.23 8.39 2.23
N ILE A 28 0.50 8.52 1.11
CA ILE A 28 1.95 8.80 1.16
C ILE A 28 2.20 10.31 1.36
N PRO A 29 2.74 10.71 2.53
CA PRO A 29 3.74 11.77 2.49
C PRO A 29 5.06 11.48 3.25
N GLN A 30 5.20 10.40 4.04
CA GLN A 30 6.43 10.12 4.83
C GLN A 30 6.65 8.65 5.21
N SER A 31 7.92 8.24 5.37
CA SER A 31 8.44 6.94 5.90
C SER A 31 7.39 5.94 6.43
N TRP A 32 7.11 4.91 5.63
CA TRP A 32 6.04 3.93 5.86
C TRP A 32 6.46 2.63 6.57
N LYS A 33 7.62 2.60 7.24
CA LYS A 33 8.20 1.31 7.66
C LYS A 33 7.29 0.49 8.59
N GLU A 34 6.86 1.05 9.71
CA GLU A 34 6.01 0.32 10.68
C GLU A 34 4.58 0.02 10.18
N PRO A 35 3.87 0.94 9.50
CA PRO A 35 2.55 0.63 8.94
C PRO A 35 2.58 -0.47 7.87
N LEU A 36 3.61 -0.49 7.02
CA LEU A 36 3.75 -1.52 5.98
C LEU A 36 3.99 -2.90 6.57
N ASP A 37 4.79 -3.00 7.62
CA ASP A 37 5.05 -4.28 8.29
C ASP A 37 3.77 -4.85 8.92
N LYS A 38 2.92 -3.99 9.51
CA LYS A 38 1.61 -4.39 10.06
C LYS A 38 0.64 -4.83 8.97
N ILE A 39 0.57 -4.08 7.86
CA ILE A 39 -0.28 -4.44 6.71
C ILE A 39 0.20 -5.77 6.09
N ARG A 40 1.51 -5.97 5.99
CA ARG A 40 2.11 -7.23 5.52
C ARG A 40 1.61 -8.41 6.34
N LEU A 41 1.71 -8.30 7.67
CA LEU A 41 1.30 -9.36 8.59
C LEU A 41 -0.17 -9.75 8.37
N ILE A 42 -1.07 -8.76 8.22
CA ILE A 42 -2.50 -8.99 8.01
C ILE A 42 -2.77 -9.67 6.66
N LEU A 43 -2.15 -9.18 5.59
CA LEU A 43 -2.34 -9.73 4.24
C LEU A 43 -1.73 -11.13 4.08
N GLN A 44 -0.79 -11.52 4.93
CA GLN A 44 -0.07 -12.80 4.85
C GLN A 44 -0.38 -13.75 6.02
N MET A 45 -1.51 -13.54 6.72
CA MET A 45 -1.96 -14.47 7.76
C MET A 45 -2.35 -15.82 7.16
N ASN A 46 -1.83 -16.91 7.74
CA ASN A 46 -1.98 -18.28 7.20
C ASN A 46 -3.40 -18.86 7.23
N GLU A 47 -4.31 -18.31 8.04
CA GLU A 47 -5.64 -18.90 8.23
C GLU A 47 -6.71 -18.15 7.43
N ARG A 48 -6.87 -16.85 7.71
CA ARG A 48 -7.76 -15.93 7.00
C ARG A 48 -7.24 -14.51 7.16
N ILE A 49 -7.35 -13.71 6.11
CA ILE A 49 -7.09 -12.27 6.17
C ILE A 49 -8.22 -11.62 6.95
N ASP A 50 -7.86 -10.88 8.01
CA ASP A 50 -8.80 -10.01 8.71
C ASP A 50 -8.95 -8.69 7.95
N TRP A 51 -9.94 -8.65 7.07
CA TRP A 51 -10.25 -7.48 6.24
C TRP A 51 -10.69 -6.27 7.07
N GLU A 52 -11.31 -6.48 8.23
CA GLU A 52 -11.74 -5.39 9.11
C GLU A 52 -10.54 -4.79 9.85
N ALA A 53 -9.59 -5.61 10.29
CA ALA A 53 -8.31 -5.13 10.81
C ALA A 53 -7.50 -4.37 9.74
N LEU A 54 -7.51 -4.85 8.49
CA LEU A 54 -6.84 -4.20 7.36
C LEU A 54 -7.41 -2.79 7.11
N LYS A 55 -8.74 -2.65 7.16
CA LYS A 55 -9.43 -1.36 7.05
C LYS A 55 -9.13 -0.46 8.25
N GLY A 56 -9.29 -0.99 9.46
CA GLY A 56 -9.06 -0.25 10.70
C GLY A 56 -7.66 0.36 10.80
N HIS A 57 -6.63 -0.36 10.35
CA HIS A 57 -5.26 0.16 10.31
C HIS A 57 -5.10 1.39 9.40
N LEU A 58 -5.80 1.43 8.27
CA LEU A 58 -5.77 2.59 7.39
C LEU A 58 -6.53 3.78 7.98
N LEU A 59 -7.65 3.53 8.66
CA LEU A 59 -8.45 4.59 9.27
C LEU A 59 -7.75 5.28 10.43
N ILE A 60 -7.10 4.50 11.30
CA ILE A 60 -6.27 5.05 12.39
C ILE A 60 -5.19 5.96 11.81
N PHE A 61 -4.50 5.50 10.75
CA PHE A 61 -3.44 6.29 10.13
C PHE A 61 -3.98 7.57 9.47
N PHE A 62 -5.14 7.47 8.81
CA PHE A 62 -5.82 8.62 8.22
C PHE A 62 -6.14 9.70 9.27
N GLU A 63 -6.68 9.30 10.42
CA GLU A 63 -6.97 10.21 11.53
C GLU A 63 -5.69 10.82 12.12
N GLU A 64 -4.65 10.02 12.36
CA GLU A 64 -3.37 10.48 12.92
C GLU A 64 -2.67 11.51 12.02
N LYS A 65 -2.76 11.35 10.70
CA LYS A 65 -2.01 12.16 9.74
C LYS A 65 -2.83 13.29 9.11
N LYS A 66 -4.12 13.41 9.45
CA LYS A 66 -5.04 14.44 8.91
C LYS A 66 -4.98 14.54 7.38
N LEU A 67 -4.94 13.39 6.70
CA LEU A 67 -4.54 13.31 5.29
C LEU A 67 -5.57 13.84 4.29
N SER A 68 -6.82 14.05 4.70
CA SER A 68 -7.84 14.66 3.84
C SER A 68 -8.84 15.46 4.68
N GLU A 69 -9.31 16.56 4.11
CA GLU A 69 -10.46 17.32 4.62
C GLU A 69 -11.78 16.57 4.36
N ASP A 70 -11.82 15.74 3.32
CA ASP A 70 -12.96 14.87 3.00
C ASP A 70 -12.73 13.45 3.53
N ARG A 71 -13.12 13.26 4.78
CA ARG A 71 -13.10 11.96 5.47
C ARG A 71 -14.03 10.93 4.83
N VAL A 72 -15.14 11.37 4.24
CA VAL A 72 -16.17 10.47 3.70
C VAL A 72 -15.65 9.78 2.43
N GLU A 73 -15.04 10.54 1.51
CA GLU A 73 -14.48 9.94 0.31
C GLU A 73 -13.30 9.01 0.62
N CYS A 74 -12.48 9.34 1.63
CA CYS A 74 -11.41 8.46 2.08
C CYS A 74 -11.93 7.13 2.63
N LEU A 75 -12.94 7.16 3.50
CA LEU A 75 -13.61 5.97 4.02
C LEU A 75 -14.19 5.13 2.87
N ALA A 76 -14.92 5.76 1.96
CA ALA A 76 -15.53 5.09 0.82
C ALA A 76 -14.48 4.44 -0.09
N ARG A 77 -13.33 5.09 -0.30
CA ARG A 77 -12.24 4.55 -1.11
C ARG A 77 -11.52 3.39 -0.42
N VAL A 78 -11.31 3.44 0.90
CA VAL A 78 -10.77 2.30 1.67
C VAL A 78 -11.68 1.08 1.52
N GLU A 79 -12.99 1.24 1.74
CA GLU A 79 -13.96 0.15 1.58
C GLU A 79 -13.93 -0.45 0.16
N ARG A 80 -13.96 0.39 -0.89
CA ARG A 80 -13.91 -0.09 -2.29
C ARG A 80 -12.63 -0.89 -2.60
N LEU A 81 -11.48 -0.44 -2.10
CA LEU A 81 -10.21 -1.10 -2.37
C LEU A 81 -10.06 -2.39 -1.55
N SER A 82 -10.48 -2.39 -0.28
CA SER A 82 -10.49 -3.61 0.55
C SER A 82 -11.41 -4.68 -0.02
N GLU A 83 -12.60 -4.30 -0.50
CA GLU A 83 -13.52 -5.20 -1.20
C GLU A 83 -12.87 -5.79 -2.45
N SER A 84 -12.25 -4.93 -3.27
CA SER A 84 -11.55 -5.37 -4.49
C SER A 84 -10.41 -6.34 -4.19
N LEU A 85 -9.66 -6.11 -3.09
CA LEU A 85 -8.59 -7.00 -2.65
C LEU A 85 -9.13 -8.35 -2.19
N ARG A 86 -10.27 -8.37 -1.49
CA ARG A 86 -10.93 -9.60 -1.08
C ARG A 86 -11.34 -10.44 -2.27
N ASP A 87 -12.00 -9.82 -3.26
CA ASP A 87 -12.41 -10.50 -4.49
C ASP A 87 -11.20 -11.08 -5.26
N LEU A 88 -10.10 -10.33 -5.30
CA LEU A 88 -8.86 -10.76 -5.96
C LEU A 88 -8.15 -11.89 -5.19
N HIS A 89 -8.16 -11.85 -3.86
CA HIS A 89 -7.59 -12.90 -3.02
C HIS A 89 -8.27 -14.25 -3.25
N GLU A 90 -9.58 -14.26 -3.52
CA GLU A 90 -10.32 -15.50 -3.84
C GLU A 90 -9.98 -16.08 -5.23
N GLN A 91 -9.42 -15.26 -6.13
CA GLN A 91 -9.11 -15.64 -7.52
C GLN A 91 -7.65 -16.00 -7.74
N ILE A 92 -6.76 -15.66 -6.80
CA ILE A 92 -5.31 -15.79 -6.94
C ILE A 92 -4.82 -16.96 -6.09
N SER A 93 -3.79 -17.68 -6.57
CA SER A 93 -3.18 -18.74 -5.79
C SER A 93 -2.50 -18.16 -4.53
N PRO A 94 -2.45 -18.89 -3.41
CA PRO A 94 -1.74 -18.40 -2.22
C PRO A 94 -0.29 -18.00 -2.54
N VAL A 95 0.41 -18.77 -3.39
CA VAL A 95 1.80 -18.46 -3.75
C VAL A 95 1.91 -17.11 -4.46
N ASP A 96 1.08 -16.88 -5.48
CA ASP A 96 1.08 -15.64 -6.25
C ASP A 96 0.67 -14.44 -5.39
N TRP A 97 -0.27 -14.65 -4.46
CA TRP A 97 -0.68 -13.63 -3.50
C TRP A 97 0.47 -13.18 -2.60
N TYR A 98 1.19 -14.13 -1.99
CA TYR A 98 2.33 -13.83 -1.13
C TYR A 98 3.43 -13.12 -1.89
N GLN A 99 3.79 -13.61 -3.09
CA GLN A 99 4.83 -13.00 -3.94
C GLN A 99 4.45 -11.58 -4.38
N THR A 100 3.19 -11.37 -4.80
CA THR A 100 2.70 -10.06 -5.22
C THR A 100 2.70 -9.08 -4.05
N THR A 101 2.22 -9.51 -2.88
CA THR A 101 2.19 -8.71 -1.66
C THR A 101 3.59 -8.28 -1.24
N ASP A 102 4.55 -9.21 -1.21
CA ASP A 102 5.96 -8.92 -0.89
C ASP A 102 6.59 -7.94 -1.87
N ALA A 103 6.38 -8.14 -3.18
CA ALA A 103 6.94 -7.27 -4.20
C ALA A 103 6.40 -5.84 -4.09
N VAL A 104 5.09 -5.67 -3.86
CA VAL A 104 4.47 -4.35 -3.72
C VAL A 104 4.94 -3.66 -2.43
N ILE A 105 5.00 -4.37 -1.31
CA ILE A 105 5.45 -3.81 -0.03
C ILE A 105 6.92 -3.41 -0.11
N HIS A 106 7.78 -4.26 -0.70
CA HIS A 106 9.18 -3.92 -0.91
C HIS A 106 9.34 -2.66 -1.77
N ALA A 107 8.57 -2.54 -2.86
CA ALA A 107 8.56 -1.36 -3.69
C ALA A 107 8.05 -0.11 -2.94
N ALA A 108 7.06 -0.25 -2.06
CA ALA A 108 6.55 0.83 -1.22
C ALA A 108 7.60 1.30 -0.20
N HIS A 109 8.31 0.38 0.47
CA HIS A 109 9.44 0.73 1.36
C HIS A 109 10.55 1.45 0.60
N PHE A 110 10.90 1.01 -0.60
CA PHE A 110 11.93 1.66 -1.41
C PHE A 110 11.52 3.10 -1.76
N ARG A 111 10.28 3.31 -2.24
CA ARG A 111 9.76 4.65 -2.59
C ARG A 111 9.79 5.60 -1.39
N THR A 112 9.32 5.13 -0.24
CA THR A 112 9.22 5.95 0.98
C THR A 112 10.60 6.24 1.57
N SER A 113 11.55 5.30 1.47
CA SER A 113 12.94 5.54 1.85
C SER A 113 13.61 6.56 0.95
N LYS A 114 13.38 6.46 -0.38
CA LYS A 114 13.88 7.44 -1.36
C LYS A 114 13.32 8.84 -1.08
N GLU A 115 12.02 8.95 -0.83
CA GLU A 115 11.37 10.21 -0.50
C GLU A 115 11.93 10.82 0.78
N ALA A 116 12.09 10.03 1.85
CA ALA A 116 12.70 10.48 3.10
C ALA A 116 14.13 11.01 2.90
N LEU A 117 14.94 10.36 2.06
CA LEU A 117 16.28 10.84 1.70
C LEU A 117 16.24 12.17 0.95
N MET A 118 15.30 12.33 0.01
CA MET A 118 15.14 13.58 -0.76
C MET A 118 14.66 14.72 0.13
N THR A 119 13.68 14.49 1.01
CA THR A 119 13.22 15.47 1.99
C THR A 119 14.34 15.89 2.95
N ARG A 120 15.17 14.93 3.41
CA ARG A 120 16.32 15.23 4.25
C ARG A 120 17.35 16.11 3.52
N ARG A 121 17.63 15.81 2.25
CA ARG A 121 18.56 16.59 1.43
C ARG A 121 18.06 18.02 1.20
N LEU A 122 16.76 18.19 0.93
CA LEU A 122 16.15 19.51 0.78
C LEU A 122 16.26 20.35 2.06
N ARG A 123 15.98 19.76 3.23
CA ARG A 123 16.14 20.47 4.51
C ARG A 123 17.57 20.89 4.82
N ILE A 124 18.56 20.09 4.42
CA ILE A 124 19.98 20.44 4.60
C ILE A 124 20.35 21.63 3.71
N LEU A 125 19.93 21.61 2.44
CA LEU A 125 20.18 22.71 1.50
C LEU A 125 19.48 24.01 1.91
N GLU A 126 18.24 23.92 2.41
CA GLU A 126 17.53 25.08 2.96
C GLU A 126 18.27 25.64 4.17
N HIS A 127 18.77 24.79 5.07
CA HIS A 127 19.52 25.22 6.24
C HIS A 127 20.86 25.90 5.86
N GLU A 128 21.64 25.30 4.95
CA GLU A 128 22.89 25.87 4.43
C GLU A 128 22.66 27.23 3.75
N SER A 129 21.58 27.40 2.97
CA SER A 129 21.25 28.68 2.34
C SER A 129 20.83 29.78 3.30
N SER A 130 20.35 29.42 4.50
CA SER A 130 19.95 30.37 5.54
C SER A 130 21.04 30.72 6.56
N GLU A 131 22.18 30.01 6.53
CA GLU A 131 23.38 30.34 7.32
C GLU A 131 24.38 31.25 6.56
N GLU A 132 24.16 31.47 5.26
CA GLU A 132 24.98 32.34 4.39
C GLU A 132 24.42 33.77 4.21
N GLU A 133 23.32 34.14 4.88
CA GLU A 133 22.77 35.52 4.99
C GLU A 133 23.03 36.15 6.37
#